data_AF-A0A950LCQ6-F1
#
_entry.id   AF-A0A950LCQ6-F1
#
_cell.length_a   1.000
_cell.length_b   1.000
_cell.length_c   1.000
_cell.angle_alpha   90.00
_cell.angle_beta   90.00
_cell.angle_gamma   90.00
#
_symmetry.space_group_name_H-M   'P 1'
#
loop_
_entity.id
_entity.type
_entity.pdbx_description
1 polymer ?
#
loop_
_entity_poly.entity_id
_entity_poly.type
_entity_poly.pdbx_seq_one_letter_code
_entity_poly.pdbx_strand_id
1 'polypeptide(L)' 'MNLSIKNAPDDLVRRLRERASRHHRSLQGELLAIIEEAVSPETARTPSELLAEVRRLGLKTPSEATAMIRATRDGHPDR' A
#
# COMPACT_ATOMS: atom_id res chain seq x y z
N MET A 1 -17.84 -21.48 5.60
CA MET A 1 -18.36 -20.36 6.40
C MET A 1 -18.79 -19.25 5.44
N ASN A 2 -19.98 -18.67 5.60
CA ASN A 2 -20.43 -17.54 4.80
C ASN A 2 -20.80 -16.37 5.74
N LEU A 3 -20.46 -15.15 5.34
CA LEU A 3 -20.88 -13.92 6.03
C LEU A 3 -21.84 -13.19 5.09
N SER A 4 -23.03 -12.85 5.59
CA SER A 4 -24.05 -12.18 4.80
C SER A 4 -24.54 -10.93 5.53
N ILE A 5 -24.49 -9.80 4.85
CA ILE A 5 -24.94 -8.51 5.37
C ILE A 5 -26.36 -8.27 4.83
N LYS A 6 -27.34 -8.20 5.75
CA LYS A 6 -28.73 -7.88 5.39
C LYS A 6 -28.91 -6.37 5.31
N ASN A 7 -29.79 -5.92 4.41
CA ASN A 7 -30.15 -4.50 4.23
C ASN A 7 -28.96 -3.57 3.93
N ALA A 8 -27.98 -4.06 3.16
CA ALA A 8 -26.90 -3.21 2.68
C ALA A 8 -27.45 -2.14 1.72
N PRO A 9 -27.17 -0.85 1.92
CA PRO A 9 -27.61 0.20 0.99
C PRO A 9 -27.06 -0.04 -0.42
N ASP A 10 -27.88 0.12 -1.45
CA ASP A 10 -27.49 -0.14 -2.84
C ASP A 10 -26.27 0.66 -3.28
N ASP A 11 -26.17 1.93 -2.85
CA ASP A 11 -25.00 2.76 -3.14
C ASP A 11 -23.71 2.18 -2.56
N LEU A 12 -23.77 1.63 -1.34
CA LEU A 12 -22.63 0.99 -0.69
C LEU A 12 -22.20 -0.26 -1.46
N VAL A 13 -23.16 -1.08 -1.89
CA VAL A 13 -22.89 -2.29 -2.68
C VAL A 13 -22.29 -1.92 -4.04
N ARG A 14 -22.77 -0.85 -4.68
CA ARG A 14 -22.23 -0.34 -5.94
C ARG A 14 -20.77 0.11 -5.78
N ARG A 15 -20.49 0.93 -4.76
CA ARG A 15 -19.12 1.40 -4.46
C ARG A 15 -18.17 0.24 -4.15
N LEU A 16 -18.65 -0.76 -3.41
CA LEU A 16 -17.87 -1.96 -3.11
C LEU A 16 -17.57 -2.77 -4.37
N ARG A 17 -18.53 -2.89 -5.30
CA ARG A 17 -18.33 -3.56 -6.59
C ARG A 17 -17.30 -2.83 -7.45
N GLU A 18 -17.38 -1.50 -7.53
CA GLU A 18 -16.40 -0.69 -8.26
C GLU A 18 -14.99 -0.85 -7.69
N ARG A 19 -14.87 -0.83 -6.36
CA ARG A 19 -13.60 -1.08 -5.67
C ARG A 19 -13.08 -2.50 -5.98
N ALA A 20 -13.93 -3.53 -5.91
CA ALA A 20 -13.56 -4.90 -6.25
C ALA A 20 -13.04 -5.02 -7.70
N SER A 21 -13.70 -4.38 -8.67
CA SER A 21 -13.26 -4.35 -10.07
C SER A 21 -11.88 -3.70 -10.23
N ARG A 22 -11.60 -2.60 -9.51
CA ARG A 22 -10.29 -1.93 -9.53
C ARG A 22 -9.17 -2.80 -8.96
N HIS A 23 -9.48 -3.62 -7.96
CA HIS A 23 -8.51 -4.55 -7.36
C HIS A 23 -8.48 -5.92 -8.05
N HIS A 24 -9.23 -6.10 -9.14
CA HIS A 24 -9.37 -7.38 -9.85
C HIS A 24 -9.83 -8.54 -8.95
N ARG A 25 -10.71 -8.25 -7.97
CA ARG A 25 -11.26 -9.24 -7.03
C ARG A 25 -12.75 -9.46 -7.26
N SER A 26 -13.25 -10.61 -6.80
CA SER A 26 -14.69 -10.82 -6.65
C SER A 26 -15.24 -9.94 -5.53
N LEU A 27 -16.56 -9.71 -5.50
CA LEU A 27 -17.19 -8.91 -4.44
C LEU A 27 -16.95 -9.50 -3.04
N GLN A 28 -17.04 -10.83 -2.90
CA GLN A 28 -16.73 -11.49 -1.64
C GLN A 28 -15.25 -11.40 -1.28
N GLY A 29 -14.36 -11.51 -2.28
CA GLY A 29 -12.92 -11.36 -2.06
C GLY A 29 -12.55 -9.96 -1.57
N GLU A 30 -13.20 -8.93 -2.12
CA GLU A 30 -13.00 -7.55 -1.67
C GLU A 30 -13.54 -7.31 -0.26
N LEU A 31 -14.71 -7.86 0.07
CA LEU A 31 -15.25 -7.81 1.42
C LEU A 31 -14.29 -8.45 2.42
N LEU A 32 -13.74 -9.62 2.08
CA LEU A 32 -12.78 -10.31 2.93
C LEU A 32 -11.50 -9.49 3.12
N ALA A 33 -10.95 -8.90 2.05
CA ALA A 33 -9.77 -8.05 2.12
C ALA A 33 -9.98 -6.83 3.04
N ILE A 34 -11.15 -6.18 2.98
CA ILE A 34 -11.49 -5.06 3.86
C ILE A 34 -11.56 -5.51 5.32
N ILE A 35 -12.19 -6.67 5.57
CA ILE A 35 -12.30 -7.20 6.93
C ILE A 35 -10.91 -7.56 7.45
N GLU A 36 -10.08 -8.23 6.65
CA GLU A 36 -8.71 -8.60 6.99
C GLU A 36 -7.85 -7.37 7.33
N GLU A 37 -7.98 -6.28 6.55
CA GLU A 37 -7.31 -5.01 6.82
C GLU A 37 -7.82 -4.37 8.13
N ALA A 38 -9.14 -4.39 8.37
CA ALA A 38 -9.76 -3.78 9.54
C ALA A 38 -9.50 -4.55 10.85
N VAL A 39 -9.34 -5.88 10.79
CA VAL A 39 -9.04 -6.73 11.96
C VAL A 39 -7.56 -7.03 12.11
N SER A 40 -6.76 -6.76 11.08
CA SER A 40 -5.31 -6.82 11.21
C SER A 40 -4.94 -5.86 12.33
N PRO A 41 -4.27 -6.34 13.40
CA PRO A 41 -3.75 -5.43 14.40
C PRO A 41 -2.92 -4.42 13.62
N GLU A 42 -3.15 -3.13 13.85
CA GLU A 42 -2.27 -2.08 13.35
C GLU A 42 -0.87 -2.49 13.77
N THR A 43 -0.17 -3.20 12.89
CA THR A 43 1.27 -3.34 12.95
C THR A 43 1.73 -2.03 12.34
N ALA A 44 1.31 -0.92 12.97
CA ALA A 44 1.84 0.40 12.80
C ALA A 44 3.25 0.30 13.35
N ARG A 45 4.10 -0.42 12.62
CA ARG A 45 5.52 -0.32 12.76
C ARG A 45 5.78 1.12 12.44
N THR A 46 6.20 1.83 13.48
CA THR A 46 6.68 3.18 13.34
C THR A 46 7.70 3.21 12.19
N PRO A 47 7.84 4.33 11.47
CA PRO A 47 8.88 4.47 10.46
C PRO A 47 10.28 4.06 10.98
N SER A 48 10.53 4.25 12.28
CA SER A 48 11.71 3.78 13.00
C SER A 48 11.85 2.25 13.07
N GLU A 49 10.79 1.52 13.37
CA GLU A 49 10.81 0.04 13.44
C GLU A 49 10.99 -0.58 12.06
N LEU A 50 10.35 -0.02 11.02
CA LEU A 50 10.59 -0.41 9.64
C LEU A 50 12.04 -0.14 9.22
N LEU A 51 12.58 1.04 9.56
CA LEU A 51 13.97 1.39 9.26
C LEU A 51 14.98 0.49 9.99
N ALA A 52 14.72 0.15 11.26
CA ALA A 52 15.54 -0.79 12.02
C ALA A 52 15.55 -2.17 11.35
N GLU A 53 14.40 -2.61 10.85
CA GLU A 53 14.29 -3.90 10.16
C GLU A 53 15.04 -3.91 8.82
N VAL A 54 14.86 -2.88 8.00
CA VAL A 54 15.57 -2.71 6.72
C VAL A 54 17.09 -2.71 6.94
N ARG A 55 17.57 -2.06 8.00
CA ARG A 55 18.99 -2.06 8.38
C ARG A 55 19.48 -3.44 8.81
N ARG A 56 18.69 -4.18 9.59
CA ARG A 56 19.01 -5.55 10.03
C ARG A 56 19.09 -6.53 8.85
N LEU A 57 18.21 -6.37 7.87
CA LEU A 57 18.22 -7.16 6.63
C LEU A 57 19.40 -6.83 5.70
N GLY A 58 20.20 -5.80 6.02
CA GLY A 58 21.37 -5.43 5.23
C GLY A 58 21.02 -4.89 3.84
N LEU A 59 19.76 -4.51 3.62
CA LEU A 59 19.30 -3.96 2.35
C LEU A 59 19.98 -2.60 2.14
N LYS A 60 20.90 -2.55 1.19
CA LYS A 60 21.52 -1.30 0.78
C LYS A 60 20.58 -0.64 -0.23
N THR A 61 20.09 0.56 0.08
CA THR A 61 19.51 1.41 -0.96
C THR A 61 20.60 1.68 -1.99
N PRO A 62 20.35 1.42 -3.29
CA PRO A 62 21.30 1.78 -4.32
C PRO A 62 21.59 3.27 -4.22
N SER A 63 22.86 3.65 -4.03
CA SER A 63 23.31 5.05 -4.04
C SER A 63 23.11 5.74 -5.40
N GLU A 64 22.56 5.02 -6.37
CA GLU A 64 22.24 5.46 -7.72
C GLU A 64 21.36 6.71 -7.71
N ALA A 65 20.36 6.80 -6.83
CA ALA A 65 19.54 8.00 -6.69
C ALA A 65 20.38 9.25 -6.33
N THR A 66 21.30 9.12 -5.37
CA THR A 66 22.19 10.23 -4.96
C THR A 66 23.21 10.57 -6.05
N ALA A 67 23.67 9.59 -6.83
CA ALA A 67 24.57 9.81 -7.95
C ALA A 67 23.87 10.51 -9.11
N MET A 68 22.63 10.13 -9.43
CA MET A 68 21.80 10.77 -10.46
C MET A 68 21.49 12.24 -10.08
N ILE A 69 21.13 12.53 -8.83
CA ILE A 69 20.87 13.90 -8.38
C ILE A 69 22.13 14.78 -8.52
N ARG A 70 23.31 14.25 -8.16
CA ARG A 70 24.58 14.96 -8.32
C ARG A 70 24.90 15.21 -9.81
N ALA A 71 24.76 14.20 -10.66
CA ALA A 71 25.00 14.33 -12.09
C ALA A 71 24.09 15.39 -12.74
N THR A 72 22.80 15.43 -12.38
CA THR A 72 21.86 16.43 -12.90
C THR A 72 22.18 17.84 -12.42
N ARG A 73 22.62 18.00 -11.16
CA ARG A 73 23.04 19.29 -10.60
C ARG A 73 24.34 19.79 -11.23
N ASP A 74 25.34 18.92 -11.31
CA ASP A 74 26.69 19.26 -11.78
C ASP A 74 26.72 19.39 -13.32
N GLY A 75 25.69 18.89 -14.02
CA GLY A 75 25.47 19.04 -15.47
C GLY A 75 24.65 20.27 -15.87
N HIS A 76 24.27 21.16 -14.94
CA HIS A 76 23.71 22.48 -15.27
C HIS A 76 24.82 23.53 -15.17
N PRO A 77 25.58 23.81 -16.26
CA PRO A 77 26.38 25.01 -16.30
C PRO A 77 25.39 26.17 -16.32
N ASP A 78 25.50 27.07 -15.34
CA ASP A 78 24.86 28.38 -15.41
C ASP A 78 25.17 29.01 -16.78
N ARG A 79 24.12 29.59 -17.37
CA ARG A 79 24.11 30.26 -18.68
C ARG A 79 25.16 31.36 -18.81
#